data_AF-A0A2H0SPS0-F1
#
_entry.id   AF-A0A2H0SPS0-F1
#
_cell.length_a   1.000
_cell.length_b   1.000
_cell.length_c   1.000
_cell.angle_alpha   90.00
_cell.angle_beta   90.00
_cell.angle_gamma   90.00
#
_symmetry.space_group_name_H-M   'P 1'
#
loop_
_entity.id
_entity.type
_entity.pdbx_description
1 polymer ?
#
loop_
_entity_poly.entity_id
_entity_poly.type
_entity_poly.pdbx_seq_one_letter_code
_entity_poly.pdbx_strand_id
1 'polypeptide(L)'
;MANPFKALGDVNKLRQQAKQMQQDLAAEEIRVEKGDIVVVISGDQKIKQFSVQGVTSNEAIDILNDAIKQSQQLAAKKLSSMTGGLGSMLGGGGN
;
A
#
# COMPACT_ATOMS: atom_id res chain seq x y z
N MET A 1 -29.79 -11.16 -17.77
CA MET A 1 -29.90 -11.11 -16.30
C MET A 1 -28.53 -11.43 -15.72
N ALA A 2 -27.80 -10.44 -15.17
CA ALA A 2 -26.46 -10.66 -14.63
C ALA A 2 -26.58 -11.55 -13.39
N ASN A 3 -25.90 -12.70 -13.38
CA ASN A 3 -26.10 -13.74 -12.36
C ASN A 3 -25.32 -13.36 -11.08
N PRO A 4 -25.98 -12.90 -10.00
CA PRO A 4 -25.32 -12.32 -8.81
C PRO A 4 -24.40 -13.33 -8.09
N PHE A 5 -24.72 -14.62 -8.18
CA PHE A 5 -23.89 -15.69 -7.63
C PHE A 5 -22.54 -15.87 -8.33
N LYS A 6 -22.45 -15.57 -9.64
CA LYS A 6 -21.18 -15.59 -10.37
C LYS A 6 -20.31 -14.39 -9.96
N ALA A 7 -20.91 -13.20 -9.89
CA ALA A 7 -20.22 -11.98 -9.45
C ALA A 7 -19.65 -12.10 -8.02
N LEU A 8 -20.38 -12.72 -7.09
CA LEU A 8 -19.89 -12.97 -5.74
C LEU A 8 -18.74 -13.98 -5.69
N GLY A 9 -18.80 -15.04 -6.53
CA GLY A 9 -17.72 -16.01 -6.66
C GLY A 9 -16.43 -15.36 -7.19
N ASP A 10 -16.56 -14.47 -8.16
CA ASP A 10 -15.43 -13.76 -8.77
C ASP A 10 -14.76 -12.78 -7.78
N VAL A 11 -15.55 -12.05 -6.97
CA VAL A 11 -15.03 -11.18 -5.90
C VAL A 11 -14.23 -11.96 -4.86
N ASN A 12 -14.71 -13.14 -4.47
CA ASN A 12 -13.99 -13.97 -3.49
C ASN A 12 -12.67 -14.51 -4.04
N LYS A 13 -12.63 -14.93 -5.32
CA LYS A 13 -11.39 -15.34 -5.98
C LYS A 13 -10.38 -14.18 -6.08
N LEU A 14 -10.84 -12.99 -6.46
CA LEU A 14 -9.99 -11.80 -6.53
C LEU A 14 -9.41 -11.44 -5.16
N ARG A 15 -10.20 -11.53 -4.08
CA ARG A 15 -9.71 -11.33 -2.71
C ARG A 15 -8.63 -12.33 -2.32
N GLN A 16 -8.81 -13.61 -2.67
CA GLN A 16 -7.80 -14.64 -2.38
C GLN A 16 -6.51 -14.39 -3.16
N GLN A 17 -6.60 -14.06 -4.44
CA GLN A 17 -5.45 -13.72 -5.27
C GLN A 17 -4.71 -12.47 -4.74
N ALA A 18 -5.45 -11.43 -4.35
CA ALA A 18 -4.87 -10.23 -3.77
C ALA A 18 -4.15 -10.52 -2.45
N LYS A 19 -4.71 -11.39 -1.59
CA LYS A 19 -4.07 -11.80 -0.35
C LYS A 19 -2.78 -12.58 -0.61
N GLN A 20 -2.80 -13.52 -1.57
CA GLN A 20 -1.60 -14.27 -1.94
C GLN A 20 -0.52 -13.33 -2.46
N MET A 21 -0.87 -12.42 -3.38
CA MET A 21 0.06 -11.42 -3.90
C MET A 21 0.64 -10.53 -2.79
N GLN A 22 -0.17 -10.09 -1.81
CA GLN A 22 0.33 -9.35 -0.65
C GLN A 22 1.34 -10.15 0.16
N GLN A 23 1.10 -11.44 0.35
CA GLN A 23 2.03 -12.33 1.07
C GLN A 23 3.34 -12.52 0.29
N ASP A 24 3.24 -12.72 -1.02
CA ASP A 24 4.40 -12.87 -1.90
C ASP A 24 5.27 -11.59 -1.87
N LEU A 25 4.65 -10.42 -2.00
CA LEU A 25 5.33 -9.12 -1.90
C LEU A 25 5.96 -8.87 -0.53
N ALA A 26 5.31 -9.30 0.56
CA ALA A 26 5.85 -9.15 1.91
C ALA A 26 7.05 -10.06 2.18
N ALA A 27 7.21 -11.13 1.40
CA ALA A 27 8.34 -12.06 1.46
C ALA A 27 9.52 -11.61 0.59
N GLU A 28 9.28 -10.83 -0.47
CA GLU A 28 10.35 -10.22 -1.26
C GLU A 28 11.06 -9.12 -0.47
N GLU A 29 12.39 -9.12 -0.48
CA GLU A 29 13.22 -8.10 0.18
C GLU A 29 14.08 -7.35 -0.85
N ILE A 30 14.09 -6.04 -0.72
CA ILE A 30 14.85 -5.12 -1.55
C ILE A 30 15.84 -4.41 -0.64
N ARG A 31 17.13 -4.61 -0.93
CA ARG A 31 18.24 -4.00 -0.21
C ARG A 31 18.86 -2.89 -1.05
N VAL A 32 19.00 -1.71 -0.46
CA VAL A 32 19.66 -0.56 -1.08
C VAL A 32 20.78 -0.10 -0.15
N GLU A 33 21.96 0.07 -0.74
CA GLU A 33 23.14 0.56 -0.03
C GLU A 33 23.68 1.80 -0.73
N LYS A 34 23.99 2.83 0.05
CA LYS A 34 24.60 4.06 -0.46
C LYS A 34 25.51 4.66 0.59
N GLY A 35 26.82 4.62 0.33
CA GLY A 35 27.83 4.99 1.32
C GLY A 35 27.68 4.11 2.57
N ASP A 36 27.58 4.74 3.73
CA ASP A 36 27.43 4.05 5.02
C ASP A 36 25.98 3.72 5.38
N ILE A 37 25.02 3.94 4.47
CA ILE A 37 23.59 3.74 4.73
C ILE A 37 23.13 2.42 4.10
N VAL A 38 22.49 1.58 4.89
CA VAL A 38 21.84 0.34 4.43
C VAL A 38 20.35 0.42 4.76
N VAL A 39 19.51 0.14 3.76
CA VAL A 39 18.07 0.05 3.93
C VAL A 39 17.59 -1.27 3.33
N VAL A 40 16.80 -2.03 4.10
CA VAL A 40 16.07 -3.20 3.59
C VAL A 40 14.59 -2.95 3.76
N ILE A 41 13.86 -3.04 2.65
CA ILE A 41 12.41 -2.94 2.61
C ILE A 41 11.82 -4.22 2.02
N SER A 42 10.60 -4.60 2.41
CA SER A 42 9.86 -5.61 1.68
C SER A 42 9.14 -5.04 0.44
N GLY A 43 8.72 -5.89 -0.48
CA GLY A 43 7.98 -5.51 -1.69
C GLY A 43 6.65 -4.81 -1.41
N ASP A 44 6.06 -5.02 -0.24
CA ASP A 44 4.90 -4.27 0.28
C ASP A 44 5.27 -2.91 0.94
N GLN A 45 6.52 -2.47 0.78
CA GLN A 45 7.09 -1.20 1.26
C GLN A 45 7.19 -1.05 2.78
N LYS A 46 7.32 -2.15 3.53
CA LYS A 46 7.64 -2.11 4.96
C LYS A 46 9.16 -2.10 5.18
N ILE A 47 9.67 -1.16 5.97
CA ILE A 47 11.09 -1.10 6.34
C ILE A 47 11.38 -2.22 7.36
N LYS A 48 12.33 -3.09 7.01
CA LYS A 48 12.81 -4.21 7.83
C LYS A 48 14.11 -3.89 8.53
N GLN A 49 15.00 -3.17 7.83
CA GLN A 49 16.28 -2.75 8.35
C GLN A 49 16.60 -1.34 7.89
N PHE A 50 17.16 -0.57 8.80
CA PHE A 50 17.76 0.73 8.53
C PHE A 50 19.03 0.84 9.37
N SER A 51 20.15 1.15 8.74
CA SER A 51 21.39 1.44 9.44
C SER A 51 22.15 2.58 8.79
N VAL A 52 22.89 3.31 9.63
CA VAL A 52 23.82 4.37 9.22
C VAL A 52 25.14 4.09 9.94
N GLN A 53 26.22 3.93 9.19
CA GLN A 53 27.55 3.59 9.73
C GLN A 53 27.52 2.33 10.60
N GLY A 54 26.71 1.35 10.20
CA GLY A 54 26.52 0.10 10.95
C GLY A 54 25.65 0.22 12.21
N VAL A 55 25.17 1.42 12.57
CA VAL A 55 24.28 1.62 13.71
C VAL A 55 22.82 1.51 13.25
N THR A 56 22.06 0.62 13.90
CA THR A 56 20.62 0.43 13.68
C THR A 56 19.82 1.01 14.85
N SER A 57 18.68 1.62 14.55
CA SER A 57 17.70 2.08 15.54
C SER A 57 16.32 1.52 15.19
N ASN A 58 15.75 0.72 16.09
CA ASN A 58 14.39 0.20 15.95
C ASN A 58 13.35 1.32 16.00
N GLU A 59 13.57 2.33 16.85
CA GLU A 59 12.69 3.50 16.94
C GLU A 59 12.68 4.28 15.61
N ALA A 60 13.83 4.43 14.94
CA ALA A 60 13.87 5.04 13.62
C ALA A 60 13.09 4.23 12.59
N ILE A 61 13.19 2.89 12.61
CA ILE A 61 12.43 2.00 11.73
C ILE A 61 10.92 2.16 11.96
N ASP A 62 10.49 2.25 13.22
CA ASP A 62 9.08 2.41 13.58
C ASP A 62 8.53 3.76 13.10
N ILE A 63 9.24 4.86 13.38
CA ILE A 63 8.86 6.21 12.93
C ILE A 63 8.78 6.29 11.41
N LEU A 64 9.76 5.72 10.69
CA LEU A 64 9.76 5.72 9.23
C LEU A 64 8.58 4.92 8.66
N ASN A 65 8.28 3.74 9.23
CA ASN A 65 7.12 2.96 8.84
C ASN A 65 5.81 3.72 9.10
N ASP A 66 5.69 4.44 10.21
CA ASP A 66 4.52 5.26 10.51
C ASP A 66 4.38 6.46 9.57
N ALA A 67 5.48 7.10 9.19
CA ALA A 67 5.49 8.14 8.17
C ALA A 67 5.01 7.62 6.80
N ILE A 68 5.45 6.43 6.40
CA ILE A 68 4.97 5.76 5.17
C ILE A 68 3.46 5.53 5.24
N LYS A 69 2.95 4.98 6.35
CA LYS A 69 1.50 4.77 6.54
C LYS A 69 0.72 6.08 6.45
N GLN A 70 1.19 7.15 7.10
CA GLN A 70 0.53 8.46 7.05
C GLN A 70 0.52 9.03 5.62
N SER A 71 1.60 8.86 4.86
CA SER A 71 1.66 9.25 3.45
C SER A 71 0.64 8.49 2.61
N GLN A 72 0.53 7.17 2.80
CA GLN A 72 -0.47 6.33 2.12
C GLN A 72 -1.91 6.74 2.50
N GLN A 73 -2.18 7.04 3.77
CA GLN A 73 -3.49 7.53 4.22
C GLN A 73 -3.84 8.88 3.59
N LEU A 74 -2.87 9.79 3.49
CA LEU A 74 -3.07 11.09 2.83
C LEU A 74 -3.36 10.91 1.34
N ALA A 75 -2.63 10.03 0.65
CA ALA A 75 -2.86 9.71 -0.75
C ALA A 75 -4.25 9.11 -0.96
N ALA A 76 -4.66 8.15 -0.12
CA ALA A 76 -5.99 7.55 -0.15
C ALA A 76 -7.09 8.58 0.08
N LYS A 77 -6.91 9.51 1.03
CA LYS A 77 -7.86 10.60 1.29
C LYS A 77 -8.01 11.52 0.06
N LYS A 78 -6.90 11.88 -0.59
CA LYS A 78 -6.91 12.69 -1.81
C LYS A 78 -7.63 11.98 -2.96
N LEU A 79 -7.30 10.71 -3.21
CA LEU A 79 -7.96 9.92 -4.25
C LEU A 79 -9.46 9.79 -4.01
N SER A 80 -9.89 9.49 -2.78
CA SER A 80 -11.30 9.44 -2.41
C SER A 80 -12.02 10.77 -2.59
N SER A 81 -11.34 11.90 -2.33
CA SER A 81 -11.92 13.23 -2.58
C SER A 81 -12.09 13.52 -4.08
N MET A 82 -11.15 13.07 -4.92
CA MET A 82 -11.25 13.21 -6.37
C MET A 82 -12.37 12.32 -6.94
N THR A 83 -12.46 11.05 -6.53
CA THR A 83 -13.49 10.12 -7.03
C THR A 83 -14.89 10.48 -6.50
N GLY A 84 -15.00 10.94 -5.25
CA GLY A 84 -16.25 11.43 -4.68
C GLY A 84 -16.70 12.77 -5.29
N GLY A 85 -15.77 13.68 -5.55
CA GLY A 85 -16.04 14.97 -6.20
C GLY A 85 -16.44 14.81 -7.67
N LEU A 86 -15.75 13.95 -8.43
CA LEU A 86 -16.13 13.61 -9.81
C LEU A 86 -17.47 12.86 -9.86
N GLY A 87 -17.72 11.92 -8.95
CA GLY A 87 -19.02 11.22 -8.88
C GLY A 87 -20.19 12.17 -8.64
N SER A 88 -20.00 13.20 -7.81
CA SER A 88 -21.02 14.24 -7.58
C SER A 88 -21.21 15.17 -8.78
N MET A 89 -20.17 15.45 -9.56
CA MET A 89 -20.27 16.30 -10.76
C MET A 89 -20.85 15.54 -11.97
N LEU A 90 -20.48 14.27 -12.15
CA LEU A 90 -20.99 13.43 -13.24
C LEU A 90 -22.43 12.94 -12.98
N GLY A 91 -22.82 12.80 -11.72
CA GLY A 91 -24.20 12.45 -11.32
C GLY A 91 -25.14 13.64 -11.11
N GLY A 92 -24.62 14.88 -11.07
CA GLY A 92 -25.36 16.08 -10.69
C GLY A 92 -25.66 17.08 -11.82
N GLY A 93 -25.25 16.82 -13.06
CA GLY A 93 -25.45 17.71 -14.22
C GLY A 93 -26.69 17.42 -15.07
N GLY A 94 -27.60 16.56 -14.58
CA GLY A 94 -28.83 16.16 -15.29
C GLY A 94 -30.08 16.53 -14.52
N ASN A 95 -30.34 17.83 -14.36
CA ASN A 95 -31.67 18.45 -14.21
C ASN A 95 -31.57 19.95 -14.48
#